data_AF-A0A821VZP5-F1
#
_entry.id   AF-A0A821VZP5-F1
#
_cell.length_a   1.000
_cell.length_b   1.000
_cell.length_c   1.000
_cell.angle_alpha   90.00
_cell.angle_beta   90.00
_cell.angle_gamma   90.00
#
_symmetry.space_group_name_H-M   'P 1'
#
loop_
_entity.id
_entity.type
_entity.pdbx_description
1 polymer ?
#
loop_
_entity_poly.entity_id
_entity_poly.type
_entity_poly.pdbx_seq_one_letter_code
_entity_poly.pdbx_strand_id
1 'polypeptide(L)'
;MGKFAYAFTQGFLLLYNLQTDNVSIQLGNLTWPDSSFLPHAADVSENLLIVVLGYVGDSSSKYTPCAYLLKISGLNLTVLETWIYTPPTSTSWQASLTNWNADTYSAKYDMSVSINDAESQVLLGIQITNTIVLLNINQTSTTFLLPPQTLSNGKGIGMGKTVDWLDENTSLVLVNTYSLSYVWSASQIFTYNMNTNHNFTVVSIIPNTQQTLAPGIGPILISLVGTQSGVIILLDSQGNYYIILPTPLGDTSDTSTNLVSSNLPCMPGTFSSAFNIQPCSLCPENYSTFGLTGQVSCELCASNAFCPLGAAFGNVSASSLLTSTNQAPAYPLPPQSVQFENILMENMFTISFSSSNRCLLVSPLFWVLISMLLGILIALVMTILKYCATHPLGKKTRRGLKQFFKHFDLIGEGDLWIGGIVSFAILILVIFAYVFSNGYFYRYPIEKISGNATFACDLALSNAQFSTRLMSLMVSPKADELPIFELLNAQLFTLHVDFVNTFFSCTDVTLTQIKDINLPLPISSCNSSDGSLSLAAILPSHGVNLQFLLAGINTIGGIR
;
A
#
# COMPACT_ATOMS: atom_id res chain seq x y z
N MET A 1 -10.49 7.20 39.87
CA MET A 1 -10.66 8.66 40.16
C MET A 1 -9.44 9.09 40.96
N GLY A 2 -8.74 10.15 40.53
CA GLY A 2 -7.57 10.66 41.26
C GLY A 2 -7.95 11.11 42.68
N LYS A 3 -7.18 10.68 43.69
CA LYS A 3 -7.41 11.02 45.11
C LYS A 3 -6.93 12.44 45.46
N PHE A 4 -6.00 12.96 44.68
CA PHE A 4 -5.35 14.24 44.95
C PHE A 4 -5.42 15.15 43.71
N ALA A 5 -5.66 16.43 43.93
CA ALA A 5 -5.29 17.49 43.00
C ALA A 5 -4.01 18.14 43.53
N TYR A 6 -3.14 18.60 42.65
CA TYR A 6 -1.91 19.26 43.07
C TYR A 6 -1.68 20.54 42.28
N ALA A 7 -1.03 21.50 42.92
CA ALA A 7 -0.56 22.72 42.28
C ALA A 7 0.90 22.92 42.63
N PHE A 8 1.68 23.31 41.65
CA PHE A 8 3.13 23.30 41.75
C PHE A 8 3.72 24.58 41.15
N THR A 9 4.68 25.17 41.86
CA THR A 9 5.53 26.27 41.36
C THR A 9 6.96 26.10 41.85
N GLN A 10 7.89 26.91 41.34
CA GLN A 10 9.30 26.87 41.75
C GLN A 10 9.52 26.87 43.27
N GLY A 11 8.65 27.53 44.05
CA GLY A 11 8.80 27.70 45.50
C GLY A 11 7.79 26.95 46.36
N PHE A 12 6.75 26.34 45.78
CA PHE A 12 5.78 25.58 46.56
C PHE A 12 5.13 24.42 45.82
N LEU A 13 4.79 23.37 46.58
CA LEU A 13 3.92 22.28 46.16
C LEU A 13 2.70 22.25 47.08
N LEU A 14 1.52 22.26 46.48
CA LEU A 14 0.24 22.13 47.16
C LEU A 14 -0.39 20.82 46.74
N LEU A 15 -0.83 20.04 47.71
CA LEU A 15 -1.60 18.82 47.53
C LEU A 15 -2.96 18.97 48.19
N TYR A 16 -4.00 18.87 47.39
CA TYR A 16 -5.39 18.90 47.78
C TYR A 16 -5.97 17.49 47.73
N ASN A 17 -6.43 16.96 48.86
CA ASN A 17 -7.11 15.68 48.87
C ASN A 17 -8.58 15.89 48.50
N LEU A 18 -8.97 15.38 47.34
CA LEU A 18 -10.30 15.53 46.77
C LEU A 18 -11.37 14.72 47.53
N GLN A 19 -10.97 13.67 48.27
CA GLN A 19 -11.90 12.83 49.03
C GLN A 19 -12.27 13.44 50.39
N THR A 20 -11.30 14.09 51.04
CA THR A 20 -11.50 14.68 52.37
C THR A 20 -11.82 16.17 52.30
N ASP A 21 -11.88 16.75 51.10
CA ASP A 21 -12.05 18.19 50.83
C ASP A 21 -11.10 19.05 51.67
N ASN A 22 -9.85 18.62 51.74
CA ASN A 22 -8.84 19.23 52.62
C ASN A 22 -7.53 19.43 51.87
N VAL A 23 -6.88 20.58 52.10
CA VAL A 23 -5.50 20.79 51.68
C VAL A 23 -4.64 19.88 52.54
N SER A 24 -4.27 18.74 51.99
CA SER A 24 -3.49 17.74 52.69
C SER A 24 -2.12 18.27 53.07
N ILE A 25 -1.45 19.00 52.17
CA ILE A 25 -0.05 19.40 52.34
C ILE A 25 0.21 20.69 51.55
N GLN A 26 0.65 21.76 52.22
CA GLN A 26 1.19 22.96 51.59
C GLN A 26 2.66 23.10 52.00
N LEU A 27 3.57 22.88 51.05
CA LEU A 27 5.01 23.04 51.27
C LEU A 27 5.43 24.37 50.68
N GLY A 28 5.55 25.40 51.51
CA GLY A 28 6.18 26.67 51.13
C GLY A 28 7.70 26.63 51.35
N ASN A 29 8.47 27.30 50.49
CA ASN A 29 9.93 27.36 50.53
C ASN A 29 10.60 26.00 50.35
N LEU A 30 10.23 25.29 49.29
CA LEU A 30 10.94 24.07 48.89
C LEU A 30 12.36 24.40 48.42
N THR A 31 13.35 23.88 49.13
CA THR A 31 14.74 23.85 48.67
C THR A 31 14.99 22.54 47.94
N TRP A 32 15.21 22.62 46.63
CA TRP A 32 15.57 21.47 45.80
C TRP A 32 16.97 20.97 46.15
N PRO A 33 17.27 19.67 45.91
CA PRO A 33 18.61 19.11 46.15
C PRO A 33 19.71 19.87 45.41
N ASP A 34 19.38 20.34 44.20
CA ASP A 34 20.22 21.21 43.40
C ASP A 34 19.59 22.61 43.37
N SER A 35 20.37 23.63 43.76
CA SER A 35 19.93 25.03 43.77
C SER A 35 19.61 25.59 42.38
N SER A 36 20.07 24.93 41.32
CA SER A 36 19.81 25.28 39.92
C SER A 36 18.60 24.53 39.33
N PHE A 37 17.94 23.67 40.11
CA PHE A 37 16.81 22.91 39.61
C PHE A 37 15.59 23.80 39.36
N LEU A 38 15.11 23.76 38.12
CA LEU A 38 13.90 24.41 37.65
C LEU A 38 12.82 23.37 37.40
N PRO A 39 11.90 23.19 38.34
CA PRO A 39 10.82 22.21 38.23
C PRO A 39 9.75 22.68 37.24
N HIS A 40 9.26 21.77 36.40
CA HIS A 40 8.32 22.07 35.30
C HIS A 40 7.08 21.18 35.31
N ALA A 41 7.17 19.94 35.78
CA ALA A 41 6.04 19.04 35.91
C ALA A 41 6.14 18.21 37.18
N ALA A 42 5.00 17.84 37.74
CA ALA A 42 4.93 16.94 38.89
C ALA A 42 3.71 16.03 38.74
N ASP A 43 3.75 14.86 39.37
CA ASP A 43 2.59 14.00 39.58
C ASP A 43 2.74 13.23 40.90
N VAL A 44 1.62 12.82 41.49
CA VAL A 44 1.56 12.24 42.83
C VAL A 44 0.77 10.93 42.84
N SER A 45 1.46 9.86 43.24
CA SER A 45 0.88 8.53 43.46
C SER A 45 -0.08 8.49 44.64
N GLU A 46 -0.91 7.46 44.69
CA GLU A 46 -1.75 7.15 45.85
C GLU A 46 -0.96 6.95 47.16
N ASN A 47 0.31 6.53 47.07
CA ASN A 47 1.20 6.27 48.20
C ASN A 47 2.00 7.50 48.66
N LEU A 48 1.66 8.71 48.18
CA LEU A 48 2.37 9.97 48.45
C LEU A 48 3.84 9.96 47.99
N LEU A 49 4.18 9.10 47.02
CA LEU A 49 5.36 9.30 46.19
C LEU A 49 5.06 10.39 45.17
N ILE A 50 5.96 11.37 45.08
CA ILE A 50 5.88 12.45 44.09
C ILE A 50 7.02 12.26 43.13
N VAL A 51 6.72 12.35 41.83
CA VAL A 51 7.76 12.53 40.82
C VAL A 51 7.72 13.99 40.39
N VAL A 52 8.87 14.67 40.46
CA VAL A 52 9.04 16.03 39.96
C VAL A 52 10.05 16.01 38.82
N LEU A 53 9.63 16.47 37.66
CA LEU A 53 10.43 16.60 36.46
C LEU A 53 10.77 18.07 36.21
N GLY A 54 12.01 18.34 35.85
CA GLY A 54 12.51 19.69 35.61
C GLY A 54 13.86 19.69 34.91
N TYR A 55 14.53 20.83 34.95
CA TYR A 55 15.87 21.00 34.41
C TYR A 55 16.87 21.35 35.50
N VAL A 56 18.06 20.78 35.44
CA VAL A 56 19.21 21.19 36.26
C VAL A 56 20.16 22.00 35.37
N GLY A 57 20.57 23.18 35.84
CA GLY A 57 21.49 24.06 35.13
C GLY A 57 22.94 23.70 35.42
N ASP A 58 23.79 23.67 34.40
CA ASP A 58 25.24 23.59 34.59
C ASP A 58 25.89 24.98 34.67
N SER A 59 27.17 25.02 35.06
CA SER A 59 27.96 26.26 35.07
C SER A 59 28.20 26.88 33.69
N SER A 60 27.79 26.21 32.61
CA SER A 60 28.01 26.56 31.20
C SER A 60 26.75 27.02 30.46
N SER A 61 25.73 27.44 31.22
CA SER A 61 24.43 27.93 30.73
C SER A 61 23.59 26.90 29.95
N LYS A 62 23.81 25.61 30.21
CA LYS A 62 23.01 24.51 29.66
C LYS A 62 22.07 23.91 30.68
N TYR A 63 20.91 23.47 30.22
CA TYR A 63 19.91 22.78 31.02
C TYR A 63 19.83 21.30 30.64
N THR A 64 19.86 20.44 31.66
CA THR A 64 19.73 18.99 31.52
C THR A 64 18.43 18.53 32.17
N PRO A 65 17.54 17.81 31.45
CA PRO A 65 16.35 17.23 32.06
C PRO A 65 16.71 16.29 33.22
N CYS A 66 15.98 16.44 34.32
CA CYS A 66 16.20 15.71 35.57
C CYS A 66 14.86 15.42 36.24
N ALA A 67 14.69 14.20 36.75
CA ALA A 67 13.54 13.80 37.54
C ALA A 67 13.97 13.41 38.95
N TYR A 68 13.24 13.89 39.96
CA TYR A 68 13.39 13.48 41.35
C TYR A 68 12.22 12.61 41.75
N LEU A 69 12.51 11.45 42.34
CA LEU A 69 11.54 10.67 43.10
C LEU A 69 11.60 11.11 44.56
N LEU A 70 10.48 11.61 45.05
CA LEU A 70 10.36 12.20 46.38
C LEU A 70 9.34 11.43 47.20
N LYS A 71 9.57 11.35 48.50
CA LYS A 71 8.58 10.89 49.47
C LYS A 71 8.27 12.01 50.43
N ILE A 72 6.99 12.20 50.73
CA ILE A 72 6.58 13.10 51.79
C ILE A 72 6.46 12.34 53.10
N SER A 73 7.14 12.84 54.13
CA SER A 73 6.96 12.39 55.50
C SER A 73 6.67 13.61 56.38
N GLY A 74 5.39 13.90 56.61
CA GLY A 74 4.95 15.11 57.31
C GLY A 74 5.13 16.36 56.43
N LEU A 75 5.87 17.36 56.92
CA LEU A 75 6.19 18.60 56.18
C LEU A 75 7.56 18.56 55.46
N ASN A 76 8.26 17.42 55.51
CA ASN A 76 9.60 17.30 54.91
C ASN A 76 9.54 16.50 53.61
N LEU A 77 10.26 16.99 52.59
CA LEU A 77 10.56 16.24 51.37
C LEU A 77 11.88 15.49 51.54
N THR A 78 11.85 14.17 51.32
CA THR A 78 13.05 13.35 51.21
C THR A 78 13.22 12.90 49.77
N VAL A 79 14.38 13.18 49.19
CA VAL A 79 14.73 12.70 47.85
C VAL A 79 15.22 11.27 47.96
N LEU A 80 14.54 10.39 47.24
CA LEU A 80 14.80 8.96 47.24
C LEU A 80 15.76 8.60 46.11
N GLU A 81 15.51 9.14 44.93
CA GLU A 81 16.34 8.91 43.75
C GLU A 81 16.29 10.09 42.78
N THR A 82 17.33 10.19 41.96
CA THR A 82 17.48 11.18 40.90
C THR A 82 17.77 10.48 39.58
N TRP A 83 17.02 10.82 38.54
CA TRP A 83 17.29 10.45 37.16
C TRP A 83 17.74 11.68 36.37
N ILE A 84 18.81 11.55 35.58
CA ILE A 84 19.34 12.63 34.74
C ILE A 84 19.39 12.14 33.29
N TYR A 85 18.84 12.95 32.38
CA TYR A 85 18.88 12.67 30.95
C TYR A 85 20.29 12.87 30.40
N THR A 86 20.83 11.84 29.74
CA THR A 86 22.09 11.95 29.00
C THR A 86 21.79 11.92 27.50
N PRO A 87 22.09 13.00 26.73
CA PRO A 87 21.80 13.04 25.31
C PRO A 87 22.60 11.98 24.53
N PRO A 88 22.06 11.42 23.44
CA PRO A 88 22.74 10.37 22.67
C PRO A 88 24.08 10.82 22.08
N THR A 89 24.18 12.11 21.70
CA THR A 89 25.41 12.73 21.23
C THR A 89 25.52 14.17 21.74
N SER A 90 26.75 14.61 22.02
CA SER A 90 27.07 15.97 22.50
C SER A 90 26.84 17.08 21.46
N THR A 91 26.56 16.72 20.21
CA THR A 91 26.30 17.63 19.08
C THR A 91 24.84 17.62 18.63
N SER A 92 23.98 16.81 19.26
CA SER A 92 22.56 16.83 18.99
C SER A 92 21.96 18.19 19.38
N TRP A 93 20.91 18.63 18.67
CA TRP A 93 20.15 19.81 19.06
C TRP A 93 19.51 19.64 20.46
N GLN A 94 19.32 18.39 20.90
CA GLN A 94 18.90 17.99 22.25
C GLN A 94 19.95 18.32 23.32
N ALA A 95 21.24 18.35 22.96
CA ALA A 95 22.35 18.76 23.83
C ALA A 95 22.59 20.29 23.84
N SER A 96 21.82 21.05 23.05
CA SER A 96 21.93 22.51 22.88
C SER A 96 20.87 23.29 23.66
N LEU A 97 20.27 22.67 24.69
CA LEU A 97 19.37 23.36 25.61
C LEU A 97 20.13 24.40 26.42
N THR A 98 20.07 25.65 25.96
CA THR A 98 20.62 26.80 26.69
C THR A 98 19.60 27.34 27.68
N ASN A 99 20.06 28.14 28.64
CA ASN A 99 19.21 28.84 29.61
C ASN A 99 18.44 30.05 29.06
N TRP A 100 18.58 30.34 27.76
CA TRP A 100 17.93 31.46 27.12
C TRP A 100 16.41 31.30 27.22
N ASN A 101 15.73 32.28 27.85
CA ASN A 101 14.29 32.27 28.15
C ASN A 101 13.81 31.16 29.12
N ALA A 102 14.65 30.64 30.00
CA ALA A 102 14.18 29.69 31.03
C ALA A 102 13.32 30.36 32.13
N ASP A 103 13.50 31.67 32.33
CA ASP A 103 12.74 32.46 33.31
C ASP A 103 11.41 32.99 32.73
N THR A 104 11.14 32.76 31.44
CA THR A 104 9.90 33.13 30.77
C THR A 104 9.22 31.89 30.21
N TYR A 105 7.89 31.90 30.16
CA TYR A 105 7.16 30.76 29.60
C TYR A 105 7.58 30.53 28.13
N SER A 106 8.09 29.35 27.85
CA SER A 106 8.40 28.90 26.49
C SER A 106 8.05 27.43 26.37
N ALA A 107 7.23 27.12 25.36
CA ALA A 107 6.80 25.77 25.05
C ALA A 107 7.97 24.79 24.79
N LYS A 108 9.17 25.32 24.53
CA LYS A 108 10.42 24.57 24.48
C LYS A 108 10.70 23.80 25.79
N TYR A 109 10.37 24.38 26.94
CA TYR A 109 10.67 23.79 28.25
C TYR A 109 9.53 22.95 28.81
N ASP A 110 8.41 22.82 28.08
CA ASP A 110 7.27 22.04 28.54
C ASP A 110 7.69 20.58 28.79
N MET A 111 7.25 20.09 29.95
CA MET A 111 7.49 18.76 30.47
C MET A 111 6.17 18.21 30.99
N SER A 112 6.05 16.90 31.01
CA SER A 112 4.91 16.22 31.61
C SER A 112 5.35 14.96 32.31
N VAL A 113 4.59 14.58 33.34
CA VAL A 113 4.79 13.34 34.07
C VAL A 113 3.44 12.75 34.41
N SER A 114 3.33 11.43 34.33
CA SER A 114 2.15 10.68 34.77
C SER A 114 2.56 9.33 35.35
N ILE A 115 2.05 9.02 36.54
CA ILE A 115 2.35 7.83 37.32
C ILE A 115 1.21 6.82 37.14
N ASN A 116 1.58 5.59 36.75
CA ASN A 116 0.70 4.43 36.78
C ASN A 116 0.97 3.65 38.07
N ASP A 117 0.10 3.85 39.06
CA ASP A 117 0.21 3.22 40.37
C ASP A 117 0.02 1.70 40.33
N ALA A 118 -0.78 1.17 39.39
CA ALA A 118 -1.06 -0.25 39.28
C ALA A 118 0.20 -1.04 38.88
N GLU A 119 0.93 -0.54 37.89
CA GLU A 119 2.14 -1.17 37.36
C GLU A 119 3.44 -0.61 37.96
N SER A 120 3.34 0.38 38.86
CA SER A 120 4.50 1.12 39.41
C SER A 120 5.39 1.74 38.32
N GLN A 121 4.79 2.32 37.29
CA GLN A 121 5.50 2.90 36.14
C GLN A 121 5.30 4.42 36.08
N VAL A 122 6.26 5.12 35.50
CA VAL A 122 6.22 6.57 35.31
C VAL A 122 6.55 6.91 33.87
N LEU A 123 5.67 7.67 33.25
CA LEU A 123 5.93 8.30 31.96
C LEU A 123 6.42 9.71 32.19
N LEU A 124 7.52 10.05 31.51
CA LEU A 124 8.07 11.40 31.46
C LEU A 124 8.07 11.88 30.01
N GLY A 125 7.31 12.93 29.73
CA GLY A 125 7.34 13.63 28.46
C GLY A 125 8.30 14.81 28.52
N ILE A 126 9.27 14.86 27.63
CA ILE A 126 10.22 15.97 27.52
C ILE A 126 10.14 16.52 26.10
N GLN A 127 9.44 17.64 25.95
CA GLN A 127 8.96 18.07 24.65
C GLN A 127 10.10 18.43 23.68
N ILE A 128 11.08 19.17 24.19
CA ILE A 128 12.25 19.56 23.42
C ILE A 128 13.17 18.39 23.10
N THR A 129 13.27 17.35 23.91
CA THR A 129 14.12 16.22 23.48
C THR A 129 13.42 15.40 22.40
N ASN A 130 12.11 15.64 22.17
CA ASN A 130 11.24 14.84 21.32
C ASN A 130 11.33 13.35 21.71
N THR A 131 11.30 13.12 23.03
CA THR A 131 11.38 11.79 23.61
C THR A 131 10.38 11.63 24.75
N ILE A 132 9.88 10.42 24.87
CA ILE A 132 9.19 9.95 26.07
C ILE A 132 10.11 8.96 26.77
N VAL A 133 10.17 9.06 28.09
CA VAL A 133 10.94 8.17 28.94
C VAL A 133 9.97 7.39 29.82
N LEU A 134 10.10 6.05 29.79
CA LEU A 134 9.44 5.17 30.74
C LEU A 134 10.43 4.78 31.84
N LEU A 135 10.03 4.97 33.09
CA LEU A 135 10.76 4.54 34.27
C LEU A 135 9.89 3.58 35.10
N ASN A 136 10.48 2.49 35.59
CA ASN A 136 9.82 1.62 36.55
C ASN A 136 10.26 1.98 37.97
N ILE A 137 9.32 2.09 38.91
CA ILE A 137 9.59 2.35 40.32
C ILE A 137 9.51 1.03 41.10
N ASN A 138 10.53 0.74 41.90
CA ASN A 138 10.39 -0.19 42.99
C ASN A 138 9.70 0.51 44.16
N GLN A 139 8.46 0.15 44.46
CA GLN A 139 7.78 0.73 45.61
C GLN A 139 8.41 0.31 46.96
N THR A 140 9.13 -0.82 47.01
CA THR A 140 9.75 -1.32 48.25
C THR A 140 11.08 -0.67 48.58
N SER A 141 11.96 -0.49 47.58
CA SER A 141 13.24 0.21 47.74
C SER A 141 13.16 1.69 47.39
N THR A 142 12.03 2.17 46.87
CA THR A 142 11.82 3.54 46.39
C THR A 142 12.88 3.99 45.38
N THR A 143 13.18 3.11 44.43
CA THR A 143 14.22 3.33 43.41
C THR A 143 13.72 3.10 41.98
N PHE A 144 14.36 3.70 40.98
CA PHE A 144 14.13 3.36 39.57
C PHE A 144 14.80 2.02 39.23
N LEU A 145 14.08 1.11 38.58
CA LEU A 145 14.47 -0.30 38.40
C LEU A 145 15.02 -0.66 37.02
N LEU A 146 14.66 0.08 35.97
CA LEU A 146 15.01 -0.24 34.59
C LEU A 146 15.79 0.90 33.93
N PRO A 147 16.69 0.60 32.96
CA PRO A 147 17.21 1.63 32.08
C PRO A 147 16.05 2.30 31.33
N PRO A 148 16.07 3.63 31.18
CA PRO A 148 14.98 4.37 30.54
C PRO A 148 14.77 3.89 29.11
N GLN A 149 13.55 3.44 28.79
CA GLN A 149 13.17 3.24 27.40
C GLN A 149 12.82 4.59 26.79
N THR A 150 13.45 4.93 25.66
CA THR A 150 13.22 6.19 24.95
C THR A 150 12.54 5.93 23.62
N LEU A 151 11.43 6.64 23.38
CA LEU A 151 10.76 6.66 22.08
C LEU A 151 10.94 8.04 21.44
N SER A 152 11.43 8.09 20.20
CA SER A 152 11.59 9.34 19.45
C SER A 152 10.85 9.30 18.11
N ASN A 153 10.22 10.43 17.75
CA ASN A 153 9.48 10.57 16.48
C ASN A 153 10.38 10.91 15.27
N GLY A 154 11.72 10.98 15.43
CA GLY A 154 12.72 11.03 14.35
C GLY A 154 12.76 12.27 13.43
N LYS A 155 11.66 13.02 13.24
CA LYS A 155 11.56 14.12 12.25
C LYS A 155 10.80 15.38 12.72
N GLY A 156 10.44 15.48 14.00
CA GLY A 156 9.73 16.65 14.56
C GLY A 156 10.23 17.01 15.97
N ILE A 157 9.91 18.22 16.42
CA ILE A 157 9.97 18.63 17.84
C ILE A 157 8.54 18.50 18.36
N GLY A 158 8.34 18.12 19.63
CA GLY A 158 7.04 18.31 20.27
C GLY A 158 6.36 17.10 20.91
N MET A 159 7.00 15.92 20.89
CA MET A 159 6.50 14.71 21.53
C MET A 159 6.60 14.77 23.06
N GLY A 160 5.52 14.41 23.76
CA GLY A 160 5.50 14.38 25.22
C GLY A 160 5.18 15.73 25.86
N LYS A 161 4.38 16.58 25.20
CA LYS A 161 3.85 17.81 25.83
C LYS A 161 3.03 17.47 27.07
N THR A 162 2.17 16.48 26.91
CA THR A 162 1.39 15.88 27.97
C THR A 162 1.46 14.38 27.77
N VAL A 163 1.68 13.65 28.85
CA VAL A 163 1.63 12.20 28.91
C VAL A 163 0.63 11.82 29.97
N ASP A 164 -0.18 10.81 29.71
CA ASP A 164 -1.10 10.29 30.71
C ASP A 164 -1.42 8.82 30.48
N TRP A 165 -2.04 8.17 31.47
CA TRP A 165 -2.47 6.79 31.38
C TRP A 165 -3.97 6.70 31.12
N LEU A 166 -4.36 5.94 30.10
CA LEU A 166 -5.77 5.63 29.83
C LEU A 166 -6.21 4.38 30.61
N ASP A 167 -5.32 3.37 30.66
CA ASP A 167 -5.49 2.14 31.44
C ASP A 167 -4.11 1.62 31.89
N GLU A 168 -4.06 0.40 32.43
CA GLU A 168 -2.83 -0.22 32.97
C GLU A 168 -1.72 -0.37 31.92
N ASN A 169 -2.06 -0.56 30.64
CA ASN A 169 -1.12 -0.84 29.55
C ASN A 169 -1.17 0.20 28.43
N THR A 170 -2.12 1.11 28.45
CA THR A 170 -2.37 2.09 27.40
C THR A 170 -2.04 3.49 27.89
N SER A 171 -1.09 4.14 27.22
CA SER A 171 -0.68 5.51 27.50
C SER A 171 -1.10 6.47 26.40
N LEU A 172 -1.41 7.69 26.76
CA LEU A 172 -1.74 8.79 25.88
C LEU A 172 -0.60 9.79 25.84
N VAL A 173 -0.33 10.30 24.64
CA VAL A 173 0.76 11.24 24.41
C VAL A 173 0.26 12.35 23.52
N LEU A 174 0.31 13.56 24.03
CA LEU A 174 0.10 14.76 23.23
C LEU A 174 1.41 15.13 22.51
N VAL A 175 1.32 15.16 21.18
CA VAL A 175 2.40 15.54 20.25
C VAL A 175 1.99 16.83 19.55
N ASN A 176 2.79 17.87 19.71
CA ASN A 176 2.59 19.13 18.98
C ASN A 176 3.54 19.21 17.81
N THR A 177 3.07 19.77 16.70
CA THR A 177 3.90 20.10 15.55
C THR A 177 4.43 21.52 15.72
N TYR A 178 5.76 21.66 15.65
CA TYR A 178 6.46 22.94 15.72
C TYR A 178 7.08 23.32 14.38
N SER A 179 7.06 24.62 14.08
CA SER A 179 7.95 25.20 13.08
C SER A 179 9.39 25.30 13.61
N LEU A 180 10.36 25.56 12.72
CA LEU A 180 11.76 25.84 13.10
C LEU A 180 11.90 27.06 14.03
N SER A 181 10.89 27.94 14.07
CA SER A 181 10.80 29.09 14.96
C SER A 181 10.02 28.79 16.25
N TYR A 182 9.76 27.52 16.55
CA TYR A 182 8.99 27.05 17.71
C TYR A 182 7.55 27.57 17.79
N VAL A 183 6.92 27.83 16.64
CA VAL A 183 5.49 28.20 16.58
C VAL A 183 4.64 26.94 16.43
N TRP A 184 3.63 26.80 17.28
CA TRP A 184 2.64 25.72 17.23
C TRP A 184 1.79 25.80 15.97
N SER A 185 1.66 24.69 15.24
CA SER A 185 0.82 24.63 14.04
C SER A 185 -0.34 23.64 14.14
N ALA A 186 -0.14 22.50 14.82
CA ALA A 186 -1.15 21.47 14.99
C ALA A 186 -0.80 20.54 16.16
N SER A 187 -1.79 19.83 16.68
CA SER A 187 -1.65 18.84 17.76
C SER A 187 -2.25 17.49 17.36
N GLN A 188 -1.61 16.41 17.82
CA GLN A 188 -2.07 15.04 17.65
C GLN A 188 -1.91 14.27 18.97
N ILE A 189 -2.86 13.42 19.26
CA ILE A 189 -2.90 12.54 20.42
C ILE A 189 -2.54 11.15 19.94
N PHE A 190 -1.44 10.61 20.43
CA PHE A 190 -1.01 9.25 20.15
C PHE A 190 -1.40 8.37 21.33
N THR A 191 -2.12 7.30 21.03
CA THR A 191 -2.41 6.23 21.99
C THR A 191 -1.41 5.11 21.75
N TYR A 192 -0.64 4.78 22.78
CA TYR A 192 0.31 3.68 22.75
C TYR A 192 -0.17 2.55 23.64
N ASN A 193 0.01 1.32 23.18
CA ASN A 193 -0.12 0.14 24.01
C ASN A 193 1.29 -0.41 24.31
N MET A 194 1.52 -0.67 25.58
CA MET A 194 2.72 -1.29 26.10
C MET A 194 2.52 -2.79 26.17
N ASN A 195 3.39 -3.50 25.46
CA ASN A 195 3.45 -4.96 25.55
C ASN A 195 4.34 -5.38 26.73
N THR A 196 4.33 -6.69 27.04
CA THR A 196 5.06 -7.28 28.17
C THR A 196 6.58 -7.05 28.16
N ASN A 197 7.13 -6.65 27.01
CA ASN A 197 8.55 -6.30 26.85
C ASN A 197 8.81 -4.79 27.05
N HIS A 198 7.82 -4.04 27.52
CA HIS A 198 7.85 -2.58 27.71
C HIS A 198 8.11 -1.79 26.41
N ASN A 199 7.78 -2.36 25.24
CA ASN A 199 7.89 -1.64 23.98
C ASN A 199 6.58 -0.91 23.66
N PHE A 200 6.71 0.33 23.22
CA PHE A 200 5.59 1.15 22.78
C PHE A 200 5.14 0.76 21.36
N THR A 201 3.85 0.47 21.21
CA THR A 201 3.21 0.30 19.90
C THR A 201 2.11 1.33 19.72
N VAL A 202 2.14 2.07 18.61
CA VAL A 202 1.07 3.05 18.30
C VAL A 202 -0.19 2.27 17.95
N VAL A 203 -1.27 2.54 18.67
CA VAL A 203 -2.58 1.92 18.42
C VAL A 203 -3.53 2.87 17.72
N SER A 204 -3.54 4.14 18.12
CA SER A 204 -4.38 5.16 17.48
C SER A 204 -3.73 6.54 17.50
N ILE A 205 -4.16 7.38 16.55
CA ILE A 205 -3.76 8.78 16.45
C ILE A 205 -5.03 9.61 16.23
N ILE A 206 -5.26 10.65 17.04
CA ILE A 206 -6.39 11.57 16.93
C ILE A 206 -5.86 13.00 16.77
N PRO A 207 -6.33 13.81 15.82
CA PRO A 207 -7.35 13.49 14.83
C PRO A 207 -6.86 12.61 13.68
N ASN A 208 -7.76 11.82 13.11
CA ASN A 208 -7.58 11.03 11.88
C ASN A 208 -8.81 11.18 10.96
N THR A 209 -8.86 10.40 9.88
CA THR A 209 -9.98 10.45 8.91
C THR A 209 -11.32 10.03 9.50
N GLN A 210 -11.35 9.11 10.47
CA GLN A 210 -12.56 8.63 11.14
C GLN A 210 -12.92 9.47 12.39
N GLN A 211 -11.93 10.11 13.01
CA GLN A 211 -12.08 10.87 14.26
C GLN A 211 -11.46 12.27 14.11
N THR A 212 -12.28 13.26 13.75
CA THR A 212 -11.84 14.66 13.57
C THR A 212 -12.13 15.50 14.82
N LEU A 213 -11.33 16.52 15.11
CA LEU A 213 -11.66 17.43 16.23
C LEU A 213 -12.92 18.26 15.92
N ALA A 214 -13.75 18.49 16.93
CA ALA A 214 -14.95 19.30 16.78
C ALA A 214 -14.61 20.72 16.33
N PRO A 215 -15.47 21.38 15.53
CA PRO A 215 -15.21 22.71 14.98
C PRO A 215 -15.03 23.82 16.01
N GLY A 216 -15.42 23.58 17.28
CA GLY A 216 -15.20 24.50 18.40
C GLY A 216 -13.86 24.34 19.12
N ILE A 217 -13.04 23.36 18.73
CA ILE A 217 -11.72 23.11 19.33
C ILE A 217 -10.63 23.62 18.39
N GLY A 218 -9.72 24.43 18.93
CA GLY A 218 -8.56 24.91 18.20
C GLY A 218 -7.65 23.77 17.75
N PRO A 219 -6.86 23.97 16.66
CA PRO A 219 -5.93 22.95 16.16
C PRO A 219 -4.75 22.67 17.10
N ILE A 220 -4.59 23.48 18.15
CA ILE A 220 -3.50 23.43 19.12
C ILE A 220 -4.08 23.04 20.47
N LEU A 221 -3.59 21.92 20.99
CA LEU A 221 -3.91 21.42 22.33
C LEU A 221 -2.81 21.82 23.32
N ILE A 222 -3.24 22.23 24.51
CA ILE A 222 -2.37 22.58 25.63
C ILE A 222 -2.20 21.41 26.58
N SER A 223 -3.28 20.70 26.90
CA SER A 223 -3.25 19.61 27.87
C SER A 223 -4.19 18.48 27.47
N LEU A 224 -3.88 17.29 27.96
CA LEU A 224 -4.65 16.07 27.82
C LEU A 224 -4.67 15.36 29.17
N VAL A 225 -5.83 14.89 29.59
CA VAL A 225 -6.00 14.07 30.80
C VAL A 225 -6.78 12.81 30.43
N GLY A 226 -6.21 11.64 30.71
CA GLY A 226 -6.85 10.34 30.62
C GLY A 226 -7.44 9.93 31.97
N THR A 227 -8.56 9.23 31.93
CA THR A 227 -9.11 8.57 33.12
C THR A 227 -9.02 7.06 32.95
N GLN A 228 -8.85 6.35 34.07
CA GLN A 228 -8.92 4.88 34.12
C GLN A 228 -10.24 4.29 33.58
N SER A 229 -11.28 5.11 33.42
CA SER A 229 -12.55 4.68 32.81
C SER A 229 -12.53 4.78 31.28
N GLY A 230 -11.40 5.13 30.67
CA GLY A 230 -11.26 5.30 29.23
C GLY A 230 -11.71 6.66 28.68
N VAL A 231 -11.93 7.66 29.54
CA VAL A 231 -12.35 9.02 29.11
C VAL A 231 -11.11 9.89 28.92
N ILE A 232 -11.10 10.68 27.85
CA ILE A 232 -10.07 11.70 27.62
C ILE A 232 -10.69 13.09 27.72
N ILE A 233 -10.00 13.99 28.41
CA ILE A 233 -10.32 15.41 28.44
C ILE A 233 -9.17 16.17 27.78
N LEU A 234 -9.50 17.01 26.80
CA LEU A 234 -8.56 17.87 26.08
C LEU A 234 -8.81 19.31 26.46
N LEU A 235 -7.74 20.10 26.51
CA LEU A 235 -7.81 21.55 26.66
C LEU A 235 -7.07 22.20 25.49
N ASP A 236 -7.74 23.10 24.78
CA ASP A 236 -7.15 23.80 23.63
C ASP A 236 -6.46 25.12 24.03
N SER A 237 -5.82 25.77 23.05
CA SER A 237 -5.14 27.05 23.28
C SER A 237 -6.03 28.26 23.51
N GLN A 238 -7.34 28.12 23.29
CA GLN A 238 -8.34 29.16 23.48
C GLN A 238 -9.08 29.02 24.82
N GLY A 239 -8.79 27.96 25.59
CA GLY A 239 -9.44 27.66 26.86
C GLY A 239 -10.72 26.82 26.73
N ASN A 240 -11.00 26.29 25.53
CA ASN A 240 -12.10 25.35 25.33
C ASN A 240 -11.66 23.95 25.75
N TYR A 241 -12.58 23.19 26.34
CA TYR A 241 -12.36 21.79 26.71
C TYR A 241 -13.18 20.86 25.82
N TYR A 242 -12.64 19.66 25.60
CA TYR A 242 -13.26 18.60 24.82
C TYR A 242 -13.23 17.29 25.59
N ILE A 243 -14.31 16.50 25.56
CA ILE A 243 -14.38 15.21 26.25
C ILE A 243 -14.59 14.09 25.23
N ILE A 244 -13.63 13.18 25.11
CA ILE A 244 -13.77 11.94 24.35
C ILE A 244 -14.20 10.84 25.32
N LEU A 245 -15.40 10.31 25.10
CA LEU A 245 -15.93 9.16 25.82
C LEU A 245 -15.50 7.86 25.14
N PRO A 246 -15.24 6.79 25.91
CA PRO A 246 -15.00 5.48 25.35
C PRO A 246 -16.27 4.94 24.70
N THR A 247 -16.11 4.23 23.59
CA THR A 247 -17.20 3.65 22.83
C THR A 247 -17.36 2.15 23.10
N PRO A 248 -18.60 1.64 22.99
CA PRO A 248 -18.84 0.21 23.05
C PRO A 248 -18.28 -0.52 21.83
N LEU A 249 -18.25 -1.85 21.92
CA LEU A 249 -17.86 -2.73 20.82
C LEU A 249 -18.67 -2.40 19.56
N GLY A 250 -18.00 -2.34 18.42
CA GLY A 250 -18.62 -2.03 17.13
C GLY A 250 -18.79 -0.53 16.83
N ASP A 251 -18.48 0.35 17.78
CA ASP A 251 -18.58 1.80 17.60
C ASP A 251 -17.19 2.47 17.67
N THR A 252 -17.06 3.63 17.02
CA THR A 252 -15.94 4.58 17.14
C THR A 252 -16.42 5.88 17.74
N SER A 253 -15.54 6.61 18.44
CA SER A 253 -15.89 7.91 18.99
C SER A 253 -15.97 8.95 17.88
N ASP A 254 -17.17 9.43 17.55
CA ASP A 254 -17.35 10.60 16.71
C ASP A 254 -17.00 11.85 17.49
N THR A 255 -15.89 12.47 17.10
CA THR A 255 -15.37 13.69 17.71
C THR A 255 -15.75 14.97 16.97
N SER A 256 -16.57 14.87 15.91
CA SER A 256 -16.74 15.94 14.90
C SER A 256 -17.83 16.97 15.21
N THR A 257 -18.81 16.65 16.05
CA THR A 257 -20.06 17.44 16.15
C THR A 257 -20.18 18.28 17.43
N ASN A 258 -19.95 17.68 18.59
CA ASN A 258 -20.16 18.30 19.91
C ASN A 258 -18.87 18.29 20.74
N LEU A 259 -18.76 19.19 21.73
CA LEU A 259 -17.65 19.25 22.70
C LEU A 259 -17.50 17.96 23.56
N VAL A 260 -18.49 17.09 23.52
CA VAL A 260 -18.43 15.72 24.05
C VAL A 260 -18.62 14.78 22.88
N SER A 261 -17.74 13.79 22.73
CA SER A 261 -17.83 12.84 21.63
C SER A 261 -19.11 12.00 21.72
N SER A 262 -19.60 11.56 20.57
CA SER A 262 -20.73 10.64 20.46
C SER A 262 -20.28 9.29 19.91
N ASN A 263 -21.14 8.28 20.01
CA ASN A 263 -20.83 6.96 19.47
C ASN A 263 -21.35 6.88 18.03
N LEU A 264 -20.48 6.51 17.11
CA LEU A 264 -20.83 6.25 15.72
C LEU A 264 -20.51 4.80 15.38
N PRO A 265 -21.44 4.03 14.79
CA PRO A 265 -21.16 2.65 14.42
C PRO A 265 -20.04 2.58 13.39
N CYS A 266 -19.18 1.58 13.53
CA CYS A 266 -18.12 1.30 12.57
C CYS A 266 -18.70 1.18 11.17
N MET A 267 -18.02 1.83 10.22
CA MET A 267 -18.40 1.74 8.82
C MET A 267 -18.16 0.32 8.30
N PRO A 268 -18.90 -0.11 7.26
CA PRO A 268 -18.67 -1.43 6.69
C PRO A 268 -17.22 -1.58 6.18
N GLY A 269 -16.67 -2.79 6.30
CA GLY A 269 -15.26 -3.09 6.06
C GLY A 269 -14.33 -2.78 7.23
N THR A 270 -14.87 -2.21 8.31
CA THR A 270 -14.15 -1.96 9.57
C THR A 270 -14.86 -2.59 10.76
N PHE A 271 -14.13 -2.83 11.85
CA PHE A 271 -14.66 -3.40 13.08
C PHE A 271 -14.00 -2.78 14.32
N SER A 272 -14.68 -2.85 15.45
CA SER A 272 -14.12 -2.49 16.77
C SER A 272 -14.39 -3.59 17.78
N SER A 273 -13.34 -4.24 18.27
CA SER A 273 -13.42 -5.42 19.15
C SER A 273 -13.15 -5.10 20.63
N ALA A 274 -12.93 -3.84 20.98
CA ALA A 274 -12.63 -3.43 22.33
C ALA A 274 -13.46 -2.20 22.74
N PHE A 275 -13.74 -2.11 24.05
CA PHE A 275 -14.34 -0.92 24.65
C PHE A 275 -13.23 0.13 24.84
N ASN A 276 -13.15 1.12 23.95
CA ASN A 276 -12.11 2.14 23.99
C ASN A 276 -12.46 3.34 23.10
N ILE A 277 -11.50 4.23 22.90
CA ILE A 277 -11.61 5.42 22.04
C ILE A 277 -10.93 5.24 20.68
N GLN A 278 -10.57 4.00 20.32
CA GLN A 278 -9.78 3.73 19.13
C GLN A 278 -10.67 3.80 17.88
N PRO A 279 -10.10 4.20 16.73
CA PRO A 279 -10.83 4.13 15.46
C PRO A 279 -11.11 2.66 15.10
N CYS A 280 -12.11 2.46 14.23
CA CYS A 280 -12.42 1.13 13.74
C CYS A 280 -11.28 0.59 12.88
N SER A 281 -10.84 -0.63 13.19
CA SER A 281 -9.78 -1.32 12.46
C SER A 281 -10.32 -1.87 11.14
N LEU A 282 -9.51 -1.85 10.08
CA LEU A 282 -9.86 -2.47 8.81
C LEU A 282 -9.94 -3.99 8.94
N CYS A 283 -10.92 -4.60 8.27
CA CYS A 283 -10.97 -6.06 8.20
C CYS A 283 -9.73 -6.61 7.49
N PRO A 284 -9.08 -7.64 8.05
CA PRO A 284 -7.92 -8.28 7.41
C PRO A 284 -8.31 -8.95 6.08
N GLU A 285 -7.31 -9.25 5.25
CA GLU A 285 -7.52 -10.01 4.01
C GLU A 285 -8.27 -11.32 4.24
N ASN A 286 -9.16 -11.68 3.32
CA ASN A 286 -10.09 -12.82 3.40
C ASN A 286 -11.25 -12.67 4.39
N TYR A 287 -11.40 -11.52 5.06
CA TYR A 287 -12.53 -11.25 5.95
C TYR A 287 -13.34 -10.04 5.46
N SER A 288 -14.63 -9.99 5.79
CA SER A 288 -15.50 -8.84 5.50
C SER A 288 -16.57 -8.61 6.57
N THR A 289 -17.28 -7.49 6.46
CA THR A 289 -18.46 -7.19 7.30
C THR A 289 -19.80 -7.44 6.60
N PHE A 290 -19.80 -7.99 5.37
CA PHE A 290 -21.00 -8.21 4.56
C PHE A 290 -21.93 -6.98 4.42
N GLY A 291 -21.34 -5.79 4.39
CA GLY A 291 -22.05 -4.52 4.25
C GLY A 291 -22.72 -4.03 5.54
N LEU A 292 -22.54 -4.75 6.65
CA LEU A 292 -23.08 -4.37 7.95
C LEU A 292 -22.23 -3.28 8.61
N THR A 293 -22.92 -2.37 9.29
CA THR A 293 -22.33 -1.38 10.19
C THR A 293 -22.24 -1.94 11.61
N GLY A 294 -21.42 -1.31 12.46
CA GLY A 294 -21.40 -1.63 13.89
C GLY A 294 -20.75 -2.98 14.23
N GLN A 295 -19.89 -3.50 13.36
CA GLN A 295 -19.33 -4.85 13.54
C GLN A 295 -18.26 -4.91 14.63
N VAL A 296 -18.37 -5.94 15.48
CA VAL A 296 -17.40 -6.23 16.55
C VAL A 296 -16.26 -7.13 16.09
N SER A 297 -16.44 -7.81 14.97
CA SER A 297 -15.50 -8.75 14.37
C SER A 297 -15.74 -8.84 12.87
N CYS A 298 -14.73 -9.23 12.11
CA CYS A 298 -14.89 -9.56 10.70
C CYS A 298 -15.19 -11.04 10.50
N GLU A 299 -16.02 -11.36 9.53
CA GLU A 299 -16.37 -12.73 9.18
C GLU A 299 -15.59 -13.21 7.97
N LEU A 300 -15.25 -14.50 7.93
CA LEU A 300 -14.50 -15.08 6.82
C LEU A 300 -15.33 -15.04 5.54
N CYS A 301 -14.72 -14.58 4.45
CA CYS A 301 -15.37 -14.57 3.14
C CYS A 301 -15.54 -15.98 2.57
N ALA A 302 -16.52 -16.11 1.66
CA ALA A 302 -16.72 -17.34 0.92
C ALA A 302 -15.49 -17.67 0.05
N SER A 303 -15.23 -18.96 -0.17
CA SER A 303 -14.04 -19.44 -0.91
C SER A 303 -13.98 -19.00 -2.38
N ASN A 304 -15.07 -18.45 -2.93
CA ASN A 304 -15.19 -17.95 -4.29
C ASN A 304 -15.31 -16.42 -4.37
N ALA A 305 -15.10 -15.71 -3.27
CA ALA A 305 -15.24 -14.26 -3.20
C ALA A 305 -13.89 -13.53 -3.08
N PHE A 306 -13.83 -12.30 -3.60
CA PHE A 306 -12.66 -11.43 -3.49
C PHE A 306 -12.75 -10.51 -2.26
N CYS A 307 -11.91 -10.78 -1.25
CA CYS A 307 -11.87 -10.02 0.00
C CYS A 307 -10.48 -9.44 0.29
N PRO A 308 -10.17 -8.27 -0.29
CA PRO A 308 -8.97 -7.52 0.05
C PRO A 308 -9.05 -6.92 1.45
N LEU A 309 -7.94 -6.34 1.92
CA LEU A 309 -7.92 -5.56 3.17
C LEU A 309 -9.02 -4.48 3.16
N GLY A 310 -9.81 -4.40 4.23
CA GLY A 310 -10.93 -3.47 4.34
C GLY A 310 -12.13 -3.86 3.48
N ALA A 311 -12.24 -5.13 3.08
CA ALA A 311 -13.38 -5.66 2.34
C ALA A 311 -14.68 -5.46 3.11
N ALA A 312 -15.62 -4.78 2.48
CA ALA A 312 -16.90 -4.48 3.08
C ALA A 312 -17.99 -5.42 2.57
N PHE A 313 -17.96 -5.83 1.29
CA PHE A 313 -18.91 -6.74 0.68
C PHE A 313 -18.24 -8.07 0.30
N GLY A 314 -18.42 -9.11 1.10
CA GLY A 314 -17.76 -10.41 0.93
C GLY A 314 -18.26 -11.31 -0.20
N ASN A 315 -19.10 -10.83 -1.13
CA ASN A 315 -19.75 -11.64 -2.16
C ASN A 315 -19.39 -11.27 -3.61
N VAL A 316 -18.35 -10.47 -3.85
CA VAL A 316 -17.94 -10.17 -5.23
C VAL A 316 -17.24 -11.40 -5.81
N SER A 317 -17.91 -12.11 -6.73
CA SER A 317 -17.43 -13.37 -7.29
C SER A 317 -16.10 -13.20 -8.02
N ALA A 318 -15.08 -13.97 -7.63
CA ALA A 318 -13.76 -13.94 -8.26
C ALA A 318 -13.80 -14.27 -9.77
N SER A 319 -14.80 -15.05 -10.21
CA SER A 319 -14.99 -15.42 -11.62
C SER A 319 -15.44 -14.28 -12.54
N SER A 320 -16.08 -13.23 -12.01
CA SER A 320 -16.48 -12.05 -12.80
C SER A 320 -15.42 -10.94 -12.80
N LEU A 321 -14.47 -10.99 -11.86
CA LEU A 321 -13.41 -10.00 -11.69
C LEU A 321 -12.14 -10.31 -12.49
N LEU A 322 -11.85 -11.60 -12.72
CA LEU A 322 -10.59 -12.07 -13.31
C LEU A 322 -10.72 -12.59 -14.75
N THR A 323 -11.81 -12.28 -15.46
CA THR A 323 -11.75 -12.40 -16.93
C THR A 323 -10.76 -11.37 -17.43
N SER A 324 -9.49 -11.75 -17.52
CA SER A 324 -8.46 -10.97 -18.19
C SER A 324 -8.95 -10.78 -19.62
N THR A 325 -9.61 -9.67 -19.88
CA THR A 325 -9.89 -9.26 -21.24
C THR A 325 -8.54 -8.85 -21.79
N ASN A 326 -7.86 -9.79 -22.45
CA ASN A 326 -6.69 -9.44 -23.25
C ASN A 326 -7.19 -8.48 -24.31
N GLN A 327 -7.02 -7.19 -24.05
CA GLN A 327 -7.27 -6.17 -25.04
C GLN A 327 -6.25 -6.45 -26.13
N ALA A 328 -6.71 -7.04 -27.24
CA ALA A 328 -5.87 -7.21 -28.40
C ALA A 328 -5.36 -5.81 -28.76
N PRO A 329 -4.04 -5.60 -28.83
CA PRO A 329 -3.52 -4.29 -29.17
C PRO A 329 -4.15 -3.88 -30.50
N ALA A 330 -4.64 -2.64 -30.59
CA ALA A 330 -5.29 -2.11 -31.79
C ALA A 330 -4.42 -2.29 -33.06
N TYR A 331 -3.11 -2.46 -32.86
CA TYR A 331 -2.14 -2.81 -33.89
C TYR A 331 -1.44 -4.13 -33.52
N PRO A 332 -1.43 -5.16 -34.39
CA PRO A 332 -0.66 -6.37 -34.18
C PRO A 332 0.82 -6.02 -33.99
N LEU A 333 1.48 -6.65 -33.03
CA LEU A 333 2.91 -6.45 -32.82
C LEU A 333 3.68 -6.81 -34.11
N PRO A 334 4.68 -6.01 -34.51
CA PRO A 334 5.62 -6.47 -35.54
C PRO A 334 6.39 -7.70 -35.03
N PRO A 335 6.85 -8.58 -35.92
CA PRO A 335 7.72 -9.70 -35.55
C PRO A 335 8.99 -9.19 -34.86
N GLN A 336 9.61 -10.05 -34.04
CA GLN A 336 10.83 -9.70 -33.30
C GLN A 336 12.02 -9.39 -34.22
N SER A 337 11.97 -9.85 -35.48
CA SER A 337 12.97 -9.55 -36.50
C SER A 337 12.37 -8.76 -37.66
N VAL A 338 13.12 -7.77 -38.14
CA VAL A 338 12.79 -6.93 -39.31
C VAL A 338 13.48 -7.41 -40.60
N GLN A 339 14.38 -8.40 -40.49
CA GLN A 339 15.12 -8.93 -41.62
C GLN A 339 14.31 -10.04 -42.29
N PHE A 340 14.00 -9.88 -43.59
CA PHE A 340 13.18 -10.80 -44.36
C PHE A 340 13.66 -12.26 -44.27
N GLU A 341 14.97 -12.49 -44.27
CA GLU A 341 15.55 -13.84 -44.18
C GLU A 341 15.21 -14.53 -42.86
N ASN A 342 15.26 -13.81 -41.74
CA ASN A 342 14.90 -14.35 -40.43
C ASN A 342 13.40 -14.63 -40.34
N ILE A 343 12.59 -13.75 -40.92
CA ILE A 343 11.13 -13.89 -40.96
C ILE A 343 10.71 -15.09 -41.83
N LEU A 344 11.38 -15.29 -42.96
CA LEU A 344 11.22 -16.46 -43.81
C LEU A 344 11.62 -17.73 -43.05
N MET A 345 12.78 -17.71 -42.38
CA MET A 345 13.28 -18.84 -41.60
C MET A 345 12.32 -19.22 -40.47
N GLU A 346 11.87 -18.24 -39.68
CA GLU A 346 10.94 -18.45 -38.58
C GLU A 346 9.62 -19.04 -39.06
N ASN A 347 9.08 -18.58 -40.18
CA ASN A 347 7.89 -19.18 -40.80
C ASN A 347 8.10 -20.60 -41.34
N MET A 348 9.28 -20.88 -41.87
CA MET A 348 9.59 -22.20 -42.42
C MET A 348 9.67 -23.28 -41.34
N PHE A 349 10.02 -22.89 -40.09
CA PHE A 349 10.24 -23.82 -38.98
C PHE A 349 9.20 -23.76 -37.86
N THR A 350 8.26 -22.81 -37.88
CA THR A 350 7.20 -22.73 -36.87
C THR A 350 6.09 -23.73 -37.16
N ILE A 351 5.94 -24.73 -36.28
CA ILE A 351 4.74 -25.56 -36.20
C ILE A 351 3.95 -25.11 -34.98
N SER A 352 2.87 -24.34 -35.20
CA SER A 352 1.92 -24.08 -34.12
C SER A 352 0.92 -25.24 -34.02
N PHE A 353 1.12 -26.11 -33.04
CA PHE A 353 0.18 -27.20 -32.74
C PHE A 353 -1.08 -26.73 -32.00
N SER A 354 -1.08 -25.50 -31.47
CA SER A 354 -2.15 -24.93 -30.64
C SER A 354 -3.19 -24.09 -31.40
N SER A 355 -2.97 -23.82 -32.70
CA SER A 355 -3.85 -23.01 -33.53
C SER A 355 -4.44 -23.83 -34.68
N SER A 356 -5.58 -23.37 -35.21
CA SER A 356 -6.49 -24.11 -36.11
C SER A 356 -5.84 -25.10 -37.09
N ASN A 357 -6.52 -26.21 -37.42
CA ASN A 357 -6.06 -27.27 -38.35
C ASN A 357 -5.44 -26.78 -39.68
N ARG A 358 -5.77 -25.55 -40.11
CA ARG A 358 -5.17 -24.88 -41.26
C ARG A 358 -3.67 -24.63 -41.09
N CYS A 359 -3.20 -24.31 -39.89
CA CYS A 359 -1.81 -23.93 -39.65
C CYS A 359 -0.82 -25.07 -39.80
N LEU A 360 -1.31 -26.29 -39.57
CA LEU A 360 -0.57 -27.50 -39.80
C LEU A 360 -0.42 -27.78 -41.31
N LEU A 361 -1.44 -27.48 -42.11
CA LEU A 361 -1.43 -27.67 -43.58
C LEU A 361 -0.62 -26.60 -44.33
N VAL A 362 -0.50 -25.40 -43.79
CA VAL A 362 0.27 -24.30 -44.39
C VAL A 362 1.76 -24.37 -44.02
N SER A 363 2.13 -25.14 -43.00
CA SER A 363 3.53 -25.30 -42.57
C SER A 363 4.37 -26.10 -43.57
N PRO A 364 5.49 -25.54 -44.10
CA PRO A 364 6.37 -26.26 -45.02
C PRO A 364 7.01 -27.50 -44.40
N LEU A 365 7.35 -27.42 -43.10
CA LEU A 365 8.00 -28.53 -42.38
C LEU A 365 7.10 -29.75 -42.25
N PHE A 366 5.78 -29.55 -42.12
CA PHE A 366 4.80 -30.64 -42.12
C PHE A 366 4.84 -31.44 -43.43
N TRP A 367 4.87 -30.77 -44.59
CA TRP A 367 4.96 -31.43 -45.89
C TRP A 367 6.31 -32.11 -46.11
N VAL A 368 7.41 -31.50 -45.65
CA VAL A 368 8.73 -32.14 -45.68
C VAL A 368 8.73 -33.42 -44.85
N LEU A 369 8.15 -33.43 -43.66
CA LEU A 369 8.05 -34.63 -42.81
C LEU A 369 7.21 -35.74 -43.48
N ILE A 370 6.08 -35.39 -44.10
CA ILE A 370 5.25 -36.35 -44.85
C ILE A 370 6.05 -36.94 -46.03
N SER A 371 6.75 -36.10 -46.79
CA SER A 371 7.53 -36.56 -47.94
C SER A 371 8.72 -37.43 -47.53
N MET A 372 9.39 -37.12 -46.42
CA MET A 372 10.42 -37.98 -45.82
C MET A 372 9.85 -39.34 -45.41
N LEU A 373 8.69 -39.34 -44.74
CA LEU A 373 8.03 -40.57 -44.30
C LEU A 373 7.57 -41.44 -45.48
N LEU A 374 7.03 -40.83 -46.53
CA LEU A 374 6.67 -41.53 -47.76
C LEU A 374 7.90 -42.09 -48.48
N GLY A 375 9.00 -41.34 -48.53
CA GLY A 375 10.28 -41.80 -49.08
C GLY A 375 10.85 -43.00 -48.33
N ILE A 376 10.82 -42.97 -46.99
CA ILE A 376 11.24 -44.10 -46.13
C ILE A 376 10.33 -45.31 -46.36
N LEU A 377 9.02 -45.11 -46.49
CA LEU A 377 8.06 -46.20 -46.74
C LEU A 377 8.30 -46.87 -48.10
N ILE A 378 8.57 -46.09 -49.15
CA ILE A 378 8.94 -46.62 -50.47
C ILE A 378 10.26 -47.40 -50.38
N ALA A 379 11.26 -46.88 -49.67
CA ALA A 379 12.53 -47.58 -49.46
C ALA A 379 12.34 -48.91 -48.71
N LEU A 380 11.48 -48.92 -47.67
CA LEU A 380 11.17 -50.11 -46.89
C LEU A 380 10.44 -51.17 -47.75
N VAL A 381 9.43 -50.77 -48.53
CA VAL A 381 8.73 -51.65 -49.50
C VAL A 381 9.71 -52.21 -50.53
N MET A 382 10.62 -51.40 -51.06
CA MET A 382 11.64 -51.84 -52.01
C MET A 382 12.66 -52.81 -51.39
N THR A 383 13.00 -52.64 -50.11
CA THR A 383 13.89 -53.53 -49.36
C THR A 383 13.20 -54.88 -49.10
N ILE A 384 11.93 -54.86 -48.71
CA ILE A 384 11.11 -56.08 -48.57
C ILE A 384 10.99 -56.80 -49.92
N LEU A 385 10.73 -56.08 -51.01
CA LEU A 385 10.68 -56.65 -52.37
C LEU A 385 12.03 -57.20 -52.85
N LYS A 386 13.16 -56.67 -52.35
CA LYS A 386 14.51 -57.22 -52.59
C LYS A 386 14.70 -58.55 -51.85
N TYR A 387 14.18 -58.67 -50.64
CA TYR A 387 14.25 -59.91 -49.85
C TYR A 387 13.30 -61.00 -50.40
N CYS A 388 12.11 -60.62 -50.87
CA CYS A 388 11.12 -61.52 -51.49
C CYS A 388 11.39 -61.85 -52.99
N ALA A 389 12.61 -61.60 -53.49
CA ALA A 389 12.95 -61.67 -54.93
C ALA A 389 12.96 -63.09 -55.55
N THR A 390 12.59 -64.13 -54.81
CA THR A 390 12.42 -65.50 -55.30
C THR A 390 11.09 -65.73 -56.02
N HIS A 391 10.10 -64.83 -55.87
CA HIS A 391 8.78 -64.98 -56.50
C HIS A 391 8.67 -64.21 -57.85
N PRO A 392 8.16 -64.81 -58.94
CA PRO A 392 8.12 -64.20 -60.29
C PRO A 392 7.29 -62.91 -60.38
N LEU A 393 6.25 -62.78 -59.55
CA LEU A 393 5.41 -61.57 -59.44
C LEU A 393 6.19 -60.37 -58.87
N GLY A 394 7.04 -60.59 -57.86
CA GLY A 394 7.89 -59.56 -57.26
C GLY A 394 8.97 -59.02 -58.21
N LYS A 395 9.46 -59.85 -59.14
CA LYS A 395 10.42 -59.44 -60.18
C LYS A 395 9.78 -58.51 -61.22
N LYS A 396 8.51 -58.72 -61.55
CA LYS A 396 7.75 -57.89 -62.51
C LYS A 396 7.41 -56.52 -61.91
N THR A 397 6.92 -56.47 -60.67
CA THR A 397 6.63 -55.21 -59.95
C THR A 397 7.88 -54.40 -59.65
N ARG A 398 8.99 -55.05 -59.25
CA ARG A 398 10.29 -54.37 -59.05
C ARG A 398 10.82 -53.72 -60.34
N ARG A 399 10.66 -54.36 -61.50
CA ARG A 399 11.04 -53.77 -62.80
C ARG A 399 10.20 -52.54 -63.14
N GLY A 400 8.88 -52.60 -62.92
CA GLY A 400 7.99 -51.46 -63.11
C GLY A 400 8.37 -50.27 -62.22
N LEU A 401 8.62 -50.51 -60.94
CA LEU A 401 9.06 -49.47 -59.99
C LEU A 401 10.44 -48.91 -60.34
N LYS A 402 11.43 -49.76 -60.69
CA LYS A 402 12.78 -49.30 -61.10
C LYS A 402 12.72 -48.46 -62.40
N GLN A 403 11.76 -48.71 -63.27
CA GLN A 403 11.58 -47.94 -64.51
C GLN A 403 10.94 -46.57 -64.24
N PHE A 404 9.95 -46.51 -63.34
CA PHE A 404 9.30 -45.25 -62.94
C PHE A 404 10.24 -44.32 -62.17
N PHE A 405 10.98 -44.87 -61.21
CA PHE A 405 11.95 -44.12 -60.40
C PHE A 405 13.36 -44.07 -61.00
N LYS A 406 13.55 -44.38 -62.28
CA LYS A 406 14.87 -44.27 -62.92
C LYS A 406 15.35 -42.81 -63.03
N HIS A 407 14.39 -41.87 -63.10
CA HIS A 407 14.64 -40.44 -63.28
C HIS A 407 14.66 -39.66 -61.96
N PHE A 408 14.20 -40.28 -60.88
CA PHE A 408 14.29 -39.73 -59.54
C PHE A 408 15.40 -40.51 -58.85
N ASP A 409 16.48 -39.86 -58.43
CA ASP A 409 17.68 -40.48 -57.84
C ASP A 409 17.42 -41.23 -56.51
N LEU A 410 16.16 -41.57 -56.22
CA LEU A 410 15.77 -42.53 -55.21
C LEU A 410 16.25 -43.95 -55.52
N ILE A 411 16.47 -44.35 -56.78
CA ILE A 411 16.81 -45.76 -57.11
C ILE A 411 18.08 -45.86 -57.97
N GLY A 412 19.20 -45.47 -57.37
CA GLY A 412 20.55 -45.84 -57.81
C GLY A 412 21.02 -47.17 -57.19
N GLU A 413 21.92 -47.88 -57.87
CA GLU A 413 22.53 -49.12 -57.37
C GLU A 413 23.49 -48.81 -56.21
N GLY A 414 22.96 -48.87 -54.98
CA GLY A 414 23.75 -48.77 -53.75
C GLY A 414 23.98 -47.32 -53.31
N ASP A 415 23.59 -47.03 -52.09
CA ASP A 415 24.13 -45.96 -51.23
C ASP A 415 23.63 -44.51 -51.33
N LEU A 416 22.78 -44.11 -52.29
CA LEU A 416 22.34 -42.69 -52.40
C LEU A 416 20.84 -42.40 -52.30
N TRP A 417 20.04 -43.28 -51.67
CA TRP A 417 18.61 -43.03 -51.38
C TRP A 417 18.38 -41.75 -50.56
N ILE A 418 19.34 -41.42 -49.69
CA ILE A 418 19.32 -40.22 -48.85
C ILE A 418 19.40 -38.96 -49.72
N GLY A 419 20.21 -38.97 -50.79
CA GLY A 419 20.36 -37.84 -51.71
C GLY A 419 19.05 -37.50 -52.41
N GLY A 420 18.36 -38.50 -52.97
CA GLY A 420 17.07 -38.32 -53.62
C GLY A 420 15.97 -37.80 -52.67
N ILE A 421 15.90 -38.32 -51.45
CA ILE A 421 14.96 -37.85 -50.43
C ILE A 421 15.26 -36.39 -50.03
N VAL A 422 16.53 -36.05 -49.86
CA VAL A 422 16.97 -34.68 -49.56
C VAL A 422 16.65 -33.72 -50.72
N SER A 423 16.83 -34.14 -51.97
CA SER A 423 16.44 -33.33 -53.14
C SER A 423 14.93 -33.05 -53.18
N PHE A 424 14.08 -34.02 -52.83
CA PHE A 424 12.64 -33.81 -52.73
C PHE A 424 12.27 -32.85 -51.58
N ALA A 425 12.92 -32.98 -50.42
CA ALA A 425 12.73 -32.06 -49.31
C ALA A 425 13.12 -30.62 -49.68
N ILE A 426 14.26 -30.44 -50.35
CA ILE A 426 14.72 -29.13 -50.83
C ILE A 426 13.74 -28.55 -51.86
N LEU A 427 13.25 -29.35 -52.80
CA LEU A 427 12.30 -28.88 -53.82
C LEU A 427 10.98 -28.39 -53.20
N ILE A 428 10.47 -29.10 -52.19
CA ILE A 428 9.29 -28.67 -51.43
C ILE A 428 9.56 -27.34 -50.72
N LEU A 429 10.69 -27.22 -50.01
CA LEU A 429 11.08 -25.98 -49.32
C LEU A 429 11.22 -24.80 -50.29
N VAL A 430 11.77 -25.01 -51.49
CA VAL A 430 11.90 -23.96 -52.52
C VAL A 430 10.54 -23.51 -53.04
N ILE A 431 9.60 -24.44 -53.29
CA ILE A 431 8.24 -24.10 -53.73
C ILE A 431 7.53 -23.28 -52.65
N PHE A 432 7.61 -23.70 -51.38
CA PHE A 432 7.00 -22.96 -50.28
C PHE A 432 7.68 -21.61 -50.03
N ALA A 433 9.00 -21.51 -50.16
CA ALA A 433 9.71 -20.23 -50.09
C ALA A 433 9.29 -19.26 -51.21
N TYR A 434 9.08 -19.78 -52.43
CA TYR A 434 8.55 -18.98 -53.54
C TYR A 434 7.12 -18.50 -53.28
N VAL A 435 6.23 -19.37 -52.82
CA VAL A 435 4.83 -19.02 -52.49
C VAL A 435 4.77 -18.00 -51.34
N PHE A 436 5.60 -18.19 -50.31
CA PHE A 436 5.70 -17.26 -49.19
C PHE A 436 6.25 -15.90 -49.63
N SER A 437 7.35 -15.89 -50.38
CA SER A 437 7.96 -14.65 -50.89
C SER A 437 6.98 -13.86 -51.76
N ASN A 438 6.31 -14.54 -52.70
CA ASN A 438 5.28 -13.93 -53.54
C ASN A 438 4.12 -13.38 -52.70
N GLY A 439 3.64 -14.16 -51.73
CA GLY A 439 2.58 -13.71 -50.80
C GLY A 439 3.00 -12.54 -49.91
N TYR A 440 4.27 -12.49 -49.49
CA TYR A 440 4.83 -11.44 -48.65
C TYR A 440 5.02 -10.11 -49.41
N PHE A 441 5.52 -10.16 -50.65
CA PHE A 441 5.74 -8.96 -51.47
C PHE A 441 4.45 -8.31 -51.95
N TYR A 442 3.43 -9.09 -52.31
CA TYR A 442 2.18 -8.55 -52.87
C TYR A 442 1.13 -8.17 -51.82
N ARG A 443 1.39 -8.41 -50.53
CA ARG A 443 0.46 -8.03 -49.47
C ARG A 443 0.77 -6.62 -48.99
N TYR A 444 -0.13 -5.69 -49.30
CA TYR A 444 -0.12 -4.33 -48.77
C TYR A 444 -0.41 -4.36 -47.25
N PRO A 445 0.24 -3.51 -46.44
CA PRO A 445 -0.09 -3.45 -45.03
C PRO A 445 -1.48 -2.85 -44.79
N ILE A 446 -2.24 -3.52 -43.92
CA ILE A 446 -3.41 -3.04 -43.14
C ILE A 446 -4.78 -2.91 -43.84
N GLU A 447 -4.92 -2.52 -45.10
CA GLU A 447 -6.26 -2.08 -45.55
C GLU A 447 -7.23 -3.13 -46.14
N LYS A 448 -6.84 -4.40 -46.34
CA LYS A 448 -7.74 -5.41 -46.96
C LYS A 448 -7.75 -6.79 -46.32
N ILE A 449 -7.61 -6.90 -45.00
CA ILE A 449 -7.55 -8.20 -44.34
C ILE A 449 -8.69 -8.37 -43.33
N SER A 450 -9.89 -8.68 -43.83
CA SER A 450 -10.95 -9.33 -43.06
C SER A 450 -10.86 -10.87 -43.15
N GLY A 451 -9.71 -11.42 -43.52
CA GLY A 451 -9.51 -12.86 -43.66
C GLY A 451 -8.10 -13.33 -43.28
N ASN A 452 -8.00 -14.44 -42.55
CA ASN A 452 -6.72 -15.01 -42.12
C ASN A 452 -5.76 -15.21 -43.31
N ALA A 453 -4.51 -14.79 -43.16
CA ALA A 453 -3.41 -14.99 -44.11
C ALA A 453 -3.42 -16.38 -44.77
N THR A 454 -3.38 -16.46 -46.10
CA THR A 454 -3.44 -17.73 -46.86
C THR A 454 -2.11 -18.46 -46.95
N PHE A 455 -1.01 -17.75 -46.73
CA PHE A 455 0.36 -18.24 -46.91
C PHE A 455 1.17 -18.37 -45.62
N ALA A 456 0.66 -17.88 -44.49
CA ALA A 456 1.32 -17.94 -43.18
C ALA A 456 0.28 -17.99 -42.06
N CYS A 457 0.65 -18.49 -40.89
CA CYS A 457 -0.26 -18.62 -39.75
C CYS A 457 -0.08 -17.62 -38.63
N ASP A 458 1.06 -16.93 -38.60
CA ASP A 458 1.25 -15.82 -37.68
C ASP A 458 0.68 -14.53 -38.29
N LEU A 459 -0.23 -13.89 -37.55
CA LEU A 459 -0.84 -12.62 -37.92
C LEU A 459 0.14 -11.45 -37.77
N ALA A 460 1.21 -11.59 -36.97
CA ALA A 460 2.24 -10.56 -36.81
C ALA A 460 3.01 -10.29 -38.13
N LEU A 461 3.06 -11.28 -39.02
CA LEU A 461 3.78 -11.21 -40.30
C LEU A 461 3.17 -10.26 -41.32
N SER A 462 1.89 -9.88 -41.16
CA SER A 462 1.30 -8.85 -42.01
C SER A 462 1.97 -7.48 -41.78
N ASN A 463 2.63 -7.29 -40.64
CA ASN A 463 3.24 -6.03 -40.22
C ASN A 463 4.78 -6.08 -40.20
N ALA A 464 5.37 -7.18 -40.66
CA ALA A 464 6.81 -7.41 -40.78
C ALA A 464 7.58 -6.36 -41.60
N GLN A 465 6.89 -5.63 -42.48
CA GLN A 465 7.47 -4.55 -43.29
C GLN A 465 7.75 -3.28 -42.47
N PHE A 466 7.28 -3.17 -41.23
CA PHE A 466 7.50 -2.01 -40.36
C PHE A 466 8.52 -2.32 -39.26
N SER A 467 9.54 -1.47 -39.12
CA SER A 467 10.59 -1.67 -38.10
C SER A 467 10.19 -1.26 -36.69
N THR A 468 9.14 -0.44 -36.55
CA THR A 468 8.60 0.01 -35.26
C THR A 468 7.09 0.23 -35.35
N ARG A 469 6.39 0.20 -34.21
CA ARG A 469 4.95 0.57 -34.11
C ARG A 469 4.67 2.01 -34.59
N LEU A 470 5.69 2.87 -34.59
CA LEU A 470 5.59 4.26 -35.04
C LEU A 470 5.74 4.38 -36.56
N MET A 471 6.43 3.46 -37.24
CA MET A 471 6.58 3.52 -38.70
C MET A 471 5.25 3.29 -39.44
N SER A 472 4.33 2.49 -38.89
CA SER A 472 2.97 2.38 -39.46
C SER A 472 2.14 3.65 -39.29
N LEU A 473 2.50 4.52 -38.34
CA LEU A 473 1.89 5.83 -38.11
C LEU A 473 2.61 6.96 -38.86
N MET A 474 3.84 6.71 -39.34
CA MET A 474 4.68 7.68 -40.05
C MET A 474 4.51 7.65 -41.58
N VAL A 475 3.83 6.64 -42.13
CA VAL A 475 3.39 6.70 -43.53
C VAL A 475 2.35 7.80 -43.58
N SER A 476 2.69 8.95 -44.18
CA SER A 476 1.71 9.99 -44.43
C SER A 476 0.58 9.35 -45.23
N PRO A 477 -0.67 9.39 -44.72
CA PRO A 477 -1.80 8.86 -45.46
C PRO A 477 -1.83 9.53 -46.81
N LYS A 478 -2.03 8.75 -47.86
CA LYS A 478 -2.27 9.35 -49.17
C LYS A 478 -3.55 10.18 -49.10
N ALA A 479 -3.69 11.16 -49.99
CA ALA A 479 -4.82 12.10 -49.95
C ALA A 479 -6.21 11.41 -50.02
N ASP A 480 -6.26 10.20 -50.57
CA ASP A 480 -7.41 9.30 -50.63
C ASP A 480 -7.67 8.50 -49.33
N GLU A 481 -6.65 8.33 -48.48
CA GLU A 481 -6.72 7.59 -47.20
C GLU A 481 -6.98 8.52 -46.00
N LEU A 482 -6.72 9.84 -46.14
CA LEU A 482 -6.95 10.86 -45.11
C LEU A 482 -8.34 10.80 -44.45
N PRO A 483 -9.46 10.62 -45.19
CA PRO A 483 -10.80 10.53 -44.60
C PRO A 483 -10.95 9.35 -43.64
N ILE A 484 -10.23 8.25 -43.86
CA ILE A 484 -10.26 7.07 -43.00
C ILE A 484 -9.50 7.35 -41.70
N PHE A 485 -8.37 8.04 -41.76
CA PHE A 485 -7.64 8.46 -40.57
C PHE A 485 -8.37 9.55 -39.79
N GLU A 486 -9.10 10.45 -40.46
CA GLU A 486 -10.02 11.37 -39.81
C GLU A 486 -11.17 10.64 -39.11
N LEU A 487 -11.75 9.61 -39.75
CA LEU A 487 -12.76 8.75 -39.13
C LEU A 487 -12.22 7.96 -37.93
N LEU A 488 -10.98 7.46 -38.00
CA LEU A 488 -10.30 6.77 -36.91
C LEU A 488 -9.97 7.72 -35.75
N ASN A 489 -9.48 8.92 -36.04
CA ASN A 489 -9.24 9.96 -35.03
C ASN A 489 -10.54 10.51 -34.43
N ALA A 490 -11.65 10.44 -35.16
CA ALA A 490 -12.98 10.80 -34.67
C ALA A 490 -13.65 9.69 -33.84
N GLN A 491 -13.01 8.53 -33.66
CA GLN A 491 -13.57 7.47 -32.82
C GLN A 491 -13.56 7.90 -31.35
N LEU A 492 -14.73 7.86 -30.73
CA LEU A 492 -14.90 8.14 -29.30
C LEU A 492 -14.47 6.91 -28.51
N PHE A 493 -13.45 7.06 -27.67
CA PHE A 493 -13.04 6.03 -26.73
C PHE A 493 -13.81 6.22 -25.43
N THR A 494 -14.50 5.17 -24.98
CA THR A 494 -15.14 5.17 -23.67
C THR A 494 -14.28 4.33 -22.74
N LEU A 495 -13.78 4.97 -21.69
CA LEU A 495 -13.13 4.29 -20.58
C LEU A 495 -14.20 3.79 -19.62
N HIS A 496 -14.21 2.50 -19.35
CA HIS A 496 -14.99 1.90 -18.27
C HIS A 496 -14.04 1.56 -17.12
N VAL A 497 -14.36 2.05 -15.91
CA VAL A 497 -13.61 1.74 -14.69
C VAL A 497 -14.59 1.23 -13.65
N ASP A 498 -14.30 0.09 -13.05
CA ASP A 498 -15.07 -0.41 -11.93
C ASP A 498 -14.22 -0.45 -10.66
N PHE A 499 -14.63 0.32 -9.65
CA PHE A 499 -14.11 0.17 -8.31
C PHE A 499 -14.82 -0.99 -7.63
N VAL A 500 -14.05 -1.91 -7.06
CA VAL A 500 -14.52 -3.17 -6.50
C VAL A 500 -14.34 -3.15 -5.00
N ASN A 501 -15.33 -3.72 -4.31
CA ASN A 501 -15.42 -3.79 -2.86
C ASN A 501 -15.24 -2.39 -2.23
N THR A 502 -16.11 -1.47 -2.64
CA THR A 502 -16.09 -0.08 -2.19
C THR A 502 -17.48 0.41 -1.77
N PHE A 503 -17.49 1.35 -0.82
CA PHE A 503 -18.66 2.11 -0.40
C PHE A 503 -18.72 3.52 -1.03
N PHE A 504 -17.80 3.86 -1.94
CA PHE A 504 -17.87 5.11 -2.67
C PHE A 504 -19.12 5.17 -3.56
N SER A 505 -19.77 6.33 -3.55
CA SER A 505 -20.90 6.64 -4.40
C SER A 505 -20.47 7.48 -5.61
N CYS A 506 -21.36 7.65 -6.58
CA CYS A 506 -21.11 8.44 -7.78
C CYS A 506 -20.80 9.92 -7.49
N THR A 507 -21.29 10.48 -6.38
CA THR A 507 -21.03 11.87 -6.01
C THR A 507 -19.65 12.08 -5.42
N ASP A 508 -19.00 11.00 -4.99
CA ASP A 508 -17.73 11.04 -4.30
C ASP A 508 -16.56 11.00 -5.26
N VAL A 509 -16.80 10.70 -6.54
CA VAL A 509 -15.75 10.51 -7.53
C VAL A 509 -15.76 11.65 -8.54
N THR A 510 -14.61 12.30 -8.68
CA THR A 510 -14.36 13.27 -9.74
C THR A 510 -13.19 12.81 -10.59
N LEU A 511 -13.34 12.93 -11.91
CA LEU A 511 -12.33 12.55 -12.88
C LEU A 511 -11.72 13.81 -13.50
N THR A 512 -10.40 13.91 -13.47
CA THR A 512 -9.67 14.99 -14.12
C THR A 512 -8.64 14.41 -15.10
N GLN A 513 -8.49 15.09 -16.24
CA GLN A 513 -7.41 14.85 -17.17
C GLN A 513 -6.19 15.67 -16.74
N ILE A 514 -5.06 14.99 -16.56
CA ILE A 514 -3.77 15.64 -16.35
C ILE A 514 -3.15 15.94 -17.72
N LYS A 515 -3.03 17.22 -18.04
CA LYS A 515 -2.23 17.76 -19.15
C LYS A 515 -1.44 18.98 -18.62
N ASP A 516 -1.11 19.96 -19.47
CA ASP A 516 -0.50 21.23 -19.03
C ASP A 516 -1.39 22.00 -18.03
N ILE A 517 -2.71 21.76 -18.07
CA ILE A 517 -3.70 22.22 -17.10
C ILE A 517 -4.63 21.04 -16.78
N ASN A 518 -4.99 20.88 -15.51
CA ASN A 518 -5.95 19.86 -15.09
C ASN A 518 -7.35 20.23 -15.57
N LEU A 519 -7.94 19.42 -16.45
CA LEU A 519 -9.28 19.62 -17.00
C LEU A 519 -10.25 18.60 -16.42
N PRO A 520 -11.39 19.01 -15.82
CA PRO A 520 -12.39 18.07 -15.36
C PRO A 520 -13.02 17.34 -16.56
N LEU A 521 -13.12 16.01 -16.47
CA LEU A 521 -13.76 15.16 -17.45
C LEU A 521 -15.14 14.73 -16.94
N PRO A 522 -16.22 14.95 -17.71
CA PRO A 522 -17.55 14.53 -17.29
C PRO A 522 -17.66 13.00 -17.32
N ILE A 523 -18.18 12.45 -16.22
CA ILE A 523 -18.54 11.04 -16.13
C ILE A 523 -19.86 10.85 -16.89
N SER A 524 -19.82 10.04 -17.95
CA SER A 524 -20.95 9.82 -18.86
C SER A 524 -22.01 8.87 -18.31
N SER A 525 -21.60 7.87 -17.52
CA SER A 525 -22.50 7.02 -16.75
C SER A 525 -21.82 6.58 -15.46
N CYS A 526 -22.60 6.49 -14.39
CA CYS A 526 -22.13 6.00 -13.11
C CYS A 526 -23.22 5.14 -12.47
N ASN A 527 -22.85 3.95 -11.99
CA ASN A 527 -23.75 3.06 -11.29
C ASN A 527 -23.06 2.50 -10.04
N SER A 528 -23.74 2.55 -8.90
CA SER A 528 -23.27 1.97 -7.64
C SER A 528 -24.18 0.80 -7.27
N SER A 529 -23.64 -0.42 -7.24
CA SER A 529 -24.37 -1.64 -6.87
C SER A 529 -23.55 -2.50 -5.92
N ASP A 530 -24.11 -2.89 -4.78
CA ASP A 530 -23.61 -3.89 -3.81
C ASP A 530 -22.08 -4.07 -3.80
N GLY A 531 -21.35 -3.02 -3.44
CA GLY A 531 -19.89 -3.04 -3.33
C GLY A 531 -19.11 -2.85 -4.61
N SER A 532 -19.75 -2.43 -5.69
CA SER A 532 -19.09 -2.04 -6.94
C SER A 532 -19.57 -0.67 -7.39
N LEU A 533 -18.63 0.17 -7.84
CA LEU A 533 -18.90 1.46 -8.44
C LEU A 533 -18.36 1.46 -9.87
N SER A 534 -19.26 1.41 -10.83
CA SER A 534 -18.97 1.40 -12.27
C SER A 534 -19.07 2.81 -12.85
N LEU A 535 -18.03 3.25 -13.52
CA LEU A 535 -17.90 4.57 -14.13
C LEU A 535 -17.58 4.42 -15.61
N ALA A 536 -18.21 5.24 -16.45
CA ALA A 536 -17.82 5.39 -17.84
C ALA A 536 -17.50 6.85 -18.15
N ALA A 537 -16.36 7.11 -18.78
CA ALA A 537 -15.96 8.45 -19.23
C ALA A 537 -15.51 8.43 -20.68
N ILE A 538 -15.86 9.48 -21.42
CA ILE A 538 -15.43 9.64 -22.81
C ILE A 538 -14.05 10.28 -22.82
N LEU A 539 -13.08 9.60 -23.41
CA LEU A 539 -11.71 10.09 -23.52
C LEU A 539 -11.56 10.99 -24.75
N PRO A 540 -10.93 12.16 -24.61
CA PRO A 540 -10.76 13.11 -25.72
C PRO A 540 -9.62 12.73 -26.68
N SER A 541 -8.73 11.80 -26.31
CA SER A 541 -7.63 11.34 -27.18
C SER A 541 -7.05 9.99 -26.73
N HIS A 542 -6.20 9.39 -27.58
CA HIS A 542 -5.58 8.08 -27.38
C HIS A 542 -4.44 8.05 -26.33
N GLY A 543 -4.00 9.20 -25.81
CA GLY A 543 -2.88 9.30 -24.87
C GLY A 543 -3.21 10.30 -23.78
N VAL A 544 -3.92 9.85 -22.75
CA VAL A 544 -4.40 10.70 -21.65
C VAL A 544 -3.94 10.15 -20.31
N ASN A 545 -3.46 11.06 -19.47
CA ASN A 545 -3.25 10.78 -18.06
C ASN A 545 -4.49 11.22 -17.29
N LEU A 546 -5.02 10.34 -16.45
CA LEU A 546 -6.23 10.57 -15.68
C LEU A 546 -5.93 10.54 -14.20
N GLN A 547 -6.61 11.40 -13.44
CA GLN A 547 -6.58 11.42 -12.00
C GLN A 547 -8.00 11.29 -11.47
N PHE A 548 -8.21 10.28 -10.63
CA PHE A 548 -9.44 10.10 -9.87
C PHE A 548 -9.25 10.77 -8.51
N LEU A 549 -10.14 11.69 -8.19
CA LEU A 549 -10.23 12.36 -6.90
C LEU A 549 -11.46 11.79 -6.19
N LEU A 550 -11.21 11.08 -5.10
CA LEU A 550 -12.23 10.41 -4.29
C LEU A 550 -12.43 11.21 -3.01
N ALA A 551 -13.64 11.72 -2.81
CA ALA A 551 -14.04 12.50 -1.66
C ALA A 551 -14.77 11.59 -0.66
N GLY A 552 -14.08 11.18 0.40
CA GLY A 552 -14.68 10.36 1.45
C GLY A 552 -13.65 9.50 2.18
N ILE A 553 -14.12 8.74 3.16
CA ILE A 553 -13.30 7.92 4.06
C ILE A 553 -13.41 6.42 3.77
N ASN A 554 -13.92 6.07 2.59
CA ASN A 554 -14.14 4.69 2.16
C ASN A 554 -12.87 4.08 1.57
N THR A 555 -12.79 2.75 1.62
CA THR A 555 -11.72 1.99 0.99
C THR A 555 -12.13 1.52 -0.41
N ILE A 556 -11.12 1.27 -1.25
CA ILE A 556 -11.27 0.59 -2.54
C ILE A 556 -10.50 -0.71 -2.44
N GLY A 557 -11.22 -1.82 -2.54
CA GLY A 557 -10.61 -3.15 -2.54
C GLY A 557 -9.91 -3.51 -3.86
N GLY A 558 -10.36 -2.95 -4.99
CA GLY A 558 -9.73 -3.16 -6.30
C GLY A 558 -10.23 -2.19 -7.36
N ILE A 559 -9.50 -2.09 -8.48
CA ILE A 559 -9.85 -1.29 -9.65
C ILE A 559 -9.80 -2.21 -10.87
N ARG A 560 -10.87 -2.22 -11.67
CA ARG A 560 -10.99 -2.95 -12.94
C ARG A 560 -11.09 -1.99 -14.11
#